data_AF-A0A177GC01-F1
#
_entry.id   AF-A0A177GC01-F1
#
_cell.length_a   1.000
_cell.length_b   1.000
_cell.length_c   1.000
_cell.angle_alpha   90.00
_cell.angle_beta   90.00
_cell.angle_gamma   90.00
#
_symmetry.space_group_name_H-M   'P 1'
#
loop_
_entity.id
_entity.type
_entity.pdbx_description
1 polymer ?
#
loop_
_entity_poly.entity_id
_entity_poly.type
_entity_poly.pdbx_seq_one_letter_code
_entity_poly.pdbx_strand_id
1 'polypeptide(L)'
;MPSGMLRGGVDVLWLLGADEFPIDKIGADTFVVYQGHHGDAAAARADIILPGAAYTEKPGTYVNTEGRVQRSFRAVFPPGEAREDWRILRAFSEVIGKTLPYDTLDALRDRMAKVNPAFRQIGSAAQPSAQIEGQGAPTSSAAAVPAAQAEGLTANPFRPVMQDYYQTNPISRASPTMADCSRVYGPVRAVAAE
;
A
#
# COMPACT_ATOMS: atom_id res chain seq x y z
N MET A 1 -3.15 -3.97 11.19
CA MET A 1 -3.44 -2.55 10.92
C MET A 1 -3.28 -1.79 12.23
N PRO A 2 -2.64 -0.60 12.27
CA PRO A 2 -2.54 0.17 13.50
C PRO A 2 -3.95 0.53 13.94
N SER A 3 -4.43 -0.12 14.99
CA SER A 3 -5.78 0.00 15.53
C SER A 3 -6.10 1.42 16.03
N GLY A 4 -5.09 2.28 16.18
CA GLY A 4 -5.26 3.67 16.62
C GLY A 4 -5.93 4.58 15.59
N MET A 5 -5.74 4.35 14.28
CA MET A 5 -6.27 5.25 13.24
C MET A 5 -7.78 5.07 12.96
N LEU A 6 -8.34 3.91 13.34
CA LEU A 6 -9.73 3.52 13.05
C LEU A 6 -10.66 3.58 14.28
N ARG A 7 -10.20 4.18 15.38
CA ARG A 7 -10.95 4.28 16.66
C ARG A 7 -11.46 5.69 16.95
N GLY A 8 -11.49 6.55 15.94
CA GLY A 8 -11.76 7.99 16.09
C GLY A 8 -10.52 8.76 16.59
N GLY A 9 -10.60 10.09 16.59
CA GLY A 9 -9.49 10.97 17.00
C GLY A 9 -8.47 11.29 15.89
N VAL A 10 -8.80 11.00 14.63
CA VAL A 10 -8.03 11.43 13.47
C VAL A 10 -8.84 12.49 12.73
N ASP A 11 -8.33 13.72 12.70
CA ASP A 11 -8.98 14.82 12.00
C ASP A 11 -8.84 14.70 10.47
N VAL A 12 -7.67 14.23 10.01
CA VAL A 12 -7.37 14.06 8.57
C VAL A 12 -6.76 12.69 8.30
N LEU A 13 -7.33 11.96 7.34
CA LEU A 13 -6.86 10.65 6.90
C LEU A 13 -6.51 10.68 5.40
N TRP A 14 -5.23 10.48 5.08
CA TRP A 14 -4.76 10.36 3.69
C TRP A 14 -4.61 8.89 3.29
N LEU A 15 -5.40 8.46 2.32
CA LEU A 15 -5.43 7.10 1.78
C LEU A 15 -4.68 7.06 0.45
N LEU A 16 -3.47 6.51 0.45
CA LEU A 16 -2.67 6.36 -0.77
C LEU A 16 -2.96 4.99 -1.41
N GLY A 17 -3.94 4.94 -2.31
CA GLY A 17 -4.36 3.74 -3.04
C GLY A 17 -4.76 2.58 -2.13
N ALA A 18 -5.25 2.90 -0.93
CA ALA A 18 -5.65 1.93 0.06
C ALA A 18 -7.16 1.69 -0.06
N ASP A 19 -7.55 0.45 -0.31
CA ASP A 19 -8.96 0.05 -0.45
C ASP A 19 -9.31 -1.18 0.42
N GLU A 20 -8.30 -1.82 1.02
CA GLU A 20 -8.40 -3.06 1.80
C GLU A 20 -8.57 -2.80 3.31
N PHE A 21 -9.49 -1.90 3.69
CA PHE A 21 -9.76 -1.61 5.10
C PHE A 21 -11.26 -1.31 5.35
N PRO A 22 -11.75 -1.54 6.57
CA PRO A 22 -13.16 -1.35 6.90
C PRO A 22 -13.51 0.14 6.94
N ILE A 23 -14.07 0.65 5.85
CA ILE A 23 -14.42 2.07 5.68
C ILE A 23 -15.45 2.55 6.71
N ASP A 24 -16.27 1.63 7.24
CA ASP A 24 -17.25 1.85 8.31
C ASP A 24 -16.60 2.25 9.64
N LYS A 25 -15.29 2.03 9.80
CA LYS A 25 -14.53 2.42 10.99
C LYS A 25 -13.85 3.78 10.87
N ILE A 26 -13.97 4.46 9.72
CA ILE A 26 -13.52 5.85 9.63
C ILE A 26 -14.54 6.71 10.38
N GLY A 27 -14.08 7.56 11.29
CA GLY A 27 -14.93 8.49 12.01
C GLY A 27 -15.74 9.37 11.05
N ALA A 28 -16.99 9.67 11.39
CA ALA A 28 -17.85 10.50 10.55
C ALA A 28 -17.24 11.88 10.30
N ASP A 29 -16.59 12.46 11.31
CA ASP A 29 -15.98 13.79 11.27
C ASP A 29 -14.54 13.80 10.71
N THR A 30 -13.98 12.64 10.36
CA THR A 30 -12.64 12.56 9.77
C THR A 30 -12.67 13.05 8.32
N PHE A 31 -11.82 14.02 8.00
CA PHE A 31 -11.61 14.49 6.64
C PHE A 31 -10.72 13.51 5.86
N VAL A 32 -11.25 12.90 4.81
CA VAL A 32 -10.60 11.82 4.06
C VAL A 32 -10.14 12.31 2.70
N VAL A 33 -8.84 12.20 2.45
CA VAL A 33 -8.25 12.39 1.13
C VAL A 33 -7.93 11.01 0.55
N TYR A 34 -8.57 10.65 -0.56
CA TYR A 34 -8.22 9.44 -1.31
C TYR A 34 -7.36 9.81 -2.51
N GLN A 35 -6.13 9.29 -2.55
CA GLN A 35 -5.23 9.40 -3.68
C GLN A 35 -5.05 8.02 -4.32
N GLY A 36 -5.73 7.77 -5.44
CA GLY A 36 -5.72 6.47 -6.10
C GLY A 36 -6.12 6.55 -7.57
N HIS A 37 -6.10 5.42 -8.26
CA HIS A 37 -6.34 5.34 -9.71
C HIS A 37 -7.67 4.65 -10.07
N HIS A 38 -8.25 3.88 -9.14
CA HIS A 38 -9.57 3.27 -9.29
C HIS A 38 -10.48 3.80 -8.18
N GLY A 39 -11.77 4.00 -8.45
CA GLY A 39 -12.75 4.35 -7.44
C GLY A 39 -13.44 3.09 -6.91
N ASP A 40 -13.05 2.64 -5.72
CA ASP A 40 -13.69 1.53 -5.00
C ASP A 40 -14.25 2.06 -3.65
N ALA A 41 -14.43 1.19 -2.65
CA ALA A 41 -15.00 1.51 -1.35
C ALA A 41 -14.37 2.72 -0.66
N ALA A 42 -13.05 2.89 -0.71
CA ALA A 42 -12.38 4.00 -0.03
C ALA A 42 -12.58 5.34 -0.73
N ALA A 43 -12.62 5.35 -2.06
CA ALA A 43 -12.92 6.54 -2.84
C ALA A 43 -14.35 7.03 -2.58
N ALA A 44 -15.31 6.12 -2.38
CA ALA A 44 -16.69 6.46 -2.06
C ALA A 44 -16.85 7.14 -0.68
N ARG A 45 -15.95 6.87 0.28
CA ARG A 45 -15.91 7.57 1.58
C ARG A 45 -15.12 8.88 1.52
N ALA A 46 -14.39 9.18 0.46
CA ALA A 46 -13.48 10.33 0.46
C ALA A 46 -14.22 11.69 0.40
N ASP A 47 -13.69 12.67 1.11
CA ASP A 47 -14.09 14.08 1.00
C ASP A 47 -13.42 14.75 -0.20
N ILE A 48 -12.18 14.34 -0.52
CA ILE A 48 -11.44 14.74 -1.71
C ILE A 48 -10.83 13.51 -2.39
N ILE A 49 -10.95 13.45 -3.71
CA ILE A 49 -10.29 12.45 -4.56
C ILE A 49 -9.19 13.13 -5.38
N LEU A 50 -7.98 12.58 -5.31
CA LEU A 50 -6.82 12.99 -6.09
C LEU A 50 -6.43 11.85 -7.05
N PRO A 51 -6.66 12.00 -8.37
CA PRO A 51 -6.44 10.92 -9.32
C PRO A 51 -4.94 10.64 -9.52
N GLY A 52 -4.50 9.50 -9.00
CA GLY A 52 -3.16 8.95 -9.18
C GLY A 52 -3.02 8.12 -10.45
N ALA A 53 -1.79 7.77 -10.80
CA ALA A 53 -1.46 6.95 -11.97
C ALA A 53 -1.41 5.45 -11.61
N ALA A 54 -1.86 4.57 -12.50
CA ALA A 54 -1.72 3.12 -12.36
C ALA A 54 -0.25 2.65 -12.50
N TYR A 55 0.03 1.39 -12.18
CA TYR A 55 1.39 0.83 -12.23
C TYR A 55 2.02 0.83 -13.64
N THR A 56 1.19 0.77 -14.69
CA THR A 56 1.59 0.84 -16.11
C THR A 56 1.80 2.29 -16.58
N GLU A 57 1.38 3.28 -15.80
CA GLU A 57 1.30 4.69 -16.21
C GLU A 57 2.39 5.56 -15.59
N LYS A 58 3.23 4.96 -14.74
CA LYS A 58 4.29 5.68 -14.01
C LYS A 58 5.56 4.84 -13.88
N PRO A 59 6.74 5.48 -13.89
CA PRO A 59 7.96 4.83 -13.46
C PRO A 59 7.94 4.62 -11.93
N GLY A 60 7.73 3.39 -11.48
CA GLY A 60 7.68 3.01 -10.07
C GLY A 60 8.93 2.26 -9.62
N THR A 61 9.21 2.30 -8.32
CA THR A 61 10.19 1.42 -7.67
C THR A 61 9.41 0.48 -6.76
N TYR A 62 9.48 -0.82 -7.03
CA TYR A 62 8.77 -1.86 -6.26
C TYR A 62 9.77 -2.79 -5.59
N VAL A 63 9.42 -3.34 -4.44
CA VAL A 63 10.22 -4.35 -3.73
C VAL A 63 9.37 -5.60 -3.55
N ASN A 64 9.86 -6.74 -4.01
CA ASN A 64 9.15 -8.01 -3.86
C ASN A 64 9.45 -8.66 -2.49
N THR A 65 8.87 -9.84 -2.24
CA THR A 65 8.94 -10.53 -0.95
C THR A 65 10.33 -11.07 -0.59
N GLU A 66 11.22 -11.26 -1.56
CA GLU A 66 12.65 -11.60 -1.34
C GLU A 66 13.54 -10.36 -1.16
N GLY A 67 12.95 -9.16 -1.14
CA GLY A 67 13.67 -7.90 -0.95
C GLY A 67 14.33 -7.34 -2.22
N ARG A 68 14.05 -7.88 -3.41
CA ARG A 68 14.62 -7.38 -4.67
C ARG A 68 13.94 -6.08 -5.08
N VAL A 69 14.75 -5.04 -5.31
CA VAL A 69 14.27 -3.76 -5.84
C VAL A 69 14.14 -3.83 -7.36
N GLN A 70 12.96 -3.48 -7.87
CA GLN A 70 12.62 -3.50 -9.28
C GLN A 70 12.11 -2.12 -9.73
N ARG A 71 12.30 -1.80 -11.00
CA ARG A 71 11.75 -0.57 -11.60
C ARG A 71 10.73 -0.94 -12.66
N SER A 72 9.55 -0.33 -12.59
CA SER A 72 8.62 -0.32 -13.71
C SER A 72 8.95 0.87 -14.62
N PHE A 73 8.57 0.73 -15.88
CA PHE A 73 8.63 1.80 -16.87
C PHE A 73 7.21 2.14 -17.29
N ARG A 74 6.99 3.42 -17.56
CA ARG A 74 5.70 3.89 -18.06
C ARG A 74 5.45 3.32 -19.45
N ALA A 75 4.38 2.56 -19.60
CA ALA A 75 3.92 2.02 -20.87
C ALA A 75 2.93 2.97 -21.58
N VAL A 76 2.03 3.60 -20.81
CA VAL A 76 1.02 4.55 -21.32
C VAL A 76 0.94 5.77 -20.40
N PHE A 77 0.32 6.86 -20.84
CA PHE A 77 0.13 8.03 -19.99
C PHE A 77 -1.09 7.84 -19.06
N PRO A 78 -1.09 8.43 -17.85
CA PRO A 78 -2.27 8.44 -16.99
C PRO A 78 -3.47 9.09 -17.72
N PRO A 79 -4.69 8.58 -17.56
CA PRO A 79 -5.86 9.11 -18.24
C PRO A 79 -6.28 10.48 -17.68
N GLY A 80 -6.74 11.36 -18.57
CA GLY A 80 -7.28 12.67 -18.21
C GLY A 80 -6.29 13.52 -17.39
N GLU A 81 -6.75 13.98 -16.23
CA GLU A 81 -5.95 14.83 -15.33
C GLU A 81 -5.19 14.05 -14.24
N ALA A 82 -5.13 12.71 -14.34
CA ALA A 82 -4.35 11.91 -13.40
C ALA A 82 -2.86 12.29 -13.45
N ARG A 83 -2.18 12.14 -12.31
CA ARG A 83 -0.75 12.48 -12.15
C ARG A 83 0.01 11.37 -11.45
N GLU A 84 1.33 11.32 -11.64
CA GLU A 84 2.21 10.43 -10.88
C GLU A 84 2.09 10.72 -9.38
N ASP A 85 1.95 9.69 -8.55
CA ASP A 85 1.59 9.86 -7.14
C ASP A 85 2.54 10.75 -6.33
N TRP A 86 3.84 10.63 -6.60
CA TRP A 86 4.85 11.42 -5.92
C TRP A 86 4.75 12.90 -6.27
N ARG A 87 4.28 13.25 -7.47
CA ARG A 87 4.07 14.64 -7.90
C ARG A 87 2.88 15.25 -7.19
N ILE A 88 1.81 14.48 -6.95
CA ILE A 88 0.66 14.92 -6.16
C ILE A 88 1.12 15.27 -4.74
N LEU A 89 1.87 14.38 -4.09
CA LEU A 89 2.40 14.62 -2.74
C LEU A 89 3.39 15.80 -2.70
N ARG A 90 4.26 15.92 -3.71
CA ARG A 90 5.20 17.05 -3.83
C ARG A 90 4.47 18.38 -4.04
N ALA A 91 3.43 18.43 -4.88
CA ALA A 91 2.62 19.63 -5.07
C ALA A 91 1.85 19.99 -3.79
N PHE A 92 1.22 19.00 -3.15
CA PHE A 92 0.54 19.21 -1.87
C PHE A 92 1.48 19.76 -0.79
N SER A 93 2.71 19.24 -0.72
CA SER A 93 3.71 19.71 0.24
C SER A 93 4.03 21.20 0.09
N GLU A 94 3.98 21.73 -1.12
CA GLU A 94 4.19 23.15 -1.41
C GLU A 94 2.99 24.00 -0.99
N VAL A 95 1.78 23.53 -1.29
CA VAL A 95 0.53 24.19 -0.89
C VAL A 95 0.44 24.38 0.63
N ILE A 96 0.91 23.41 1.41
CA ILE A 96 0.90 23.50 2.89
C ILE A 96 2.16 24.18 3.46
N GLY A 97 3.05 24.70 2.63
CA GLY A 97 4.29 25.37 3.06
C GLY A 97 5.35 24.44 3.69
N LYS A 98 5.28 23.13 3.41
CA LYS A 98 6.23 22.09 3.87
C LYS A 98 6.88 21.38 2.69
N THR A 99 7.39 22.16 1.75
CA THR A 99 7.90 21.70 0.46
C THR A 99 8.95 20.59 0.61
N LEU A 100 8.70 19.46 -0.04
CA LEU A 100 9.64 18.34 -0.07
C LEU A 100 10.85 18.68 -0.95
N PRO A 101 12.09 18.28 -0.57
CA PRO A 101 13.32 18.76 -1.19
C PRO A 101 13.71 17.98 -2.45
N TYR A 102 12.77 17.78 -3.37
CA TYR A 102 13.00 17.13 -4.66
C TYR A 102 11.95 17.57 -5.69
N ASP A 103 12.39 17.80 -6.93
CA ASP A 103 11.52 18.19 -8.06
C ASP A 103 11.57 17.21 -9.22
N THR A 104 12.45 16.21 -9.14
CA THR A 104 12.64 15.20 -10.18
C THR A 104 12.57 13.80 -9.59
N LEU A 105 12.22 12.83 -10.44
CA LEU A 105 12.15 11.42 -10.05
C LEU A 105 13.51 10.89 -9.57
N ASP A 106 14.60 11.35 -10.18
CA ASP A 106 15.95 10.91 -9.79
C ASP A 106 16.35 11.48 -8.43
N ALA A 107 16.02 12.76 -8.15
CA ALA A 107 16.21 13.34 -6.81
C ALA A 107 15.37 12.62 -5.74
N LEU A 108 14.14 12.22 -6.09
CA LEU A 108 13.31 11.38 -5.22
C LEU A 108 13.96 10.02 -4.96
N ARG A 109 14.48 9.36 -5.99
CA ARG A 109 15.20 8.08 -5.86
C ARG A 109 16.47 8.21 -5.02
N ASP A 110 17.20 9.31 -5.16
CA ASP A 110 18.34 9.61 -4.31
C ASP A 110 17.92 9.80 -2.85
N ARG A 111 16.76 10.44 -2.61
CA ARG A 111 16.19 10.53 -1.26
C ARG A 111 15.78 9.16 -0.72
N MET A 112 15.16 8.31 -1.53
CA MET A 112 14.84 6.93 -1.14
C MET A 112 16.11 6.18 -0.73
N ALA A 113 17.18 6.27 -1.53
CA ALA A 113 18.47 5.68 -1.25
C ALA A 113 19.14 6.22 0.02
N LYS A 114 18.94 7.50 0.37
CA LYS A 114 19.39 8.09 1.64
C LYS A 114 18.61 7.53 2.83
N VAL A 115 17.33 7.20 2.66
CA VAL A 115 16.50 6.59 3.71
C VAL A 115 16.86 5.12 3.89
N ASN A 116 17.04 4.38 2.80
CA ASN A 116 17.50 3.00 2.82
C ASN A 116 18.39 2.72 1.59
N PRO A 117 19.69 2.42 1.78
CA PRO A 117 20.62 2.13 0.69
C PRO A 117 20.19 0.99 -0.23
N ALA A 118 19.34 0.06 0.22
CA ALA A 118 18.80 -1.03 -0.60
C ALA A 118 18.11 -0.51 -1.87
N PHE A 119 17.50 0.68 -1.84
CA PHE A 119 16.85 1.28 -3.01
C PHE A 119 17.82 1.63 -4.17
N ARG A 120 19.15 1.60 -3.95
CA ARG A 120 20.14 1.69 -5.03
C ARG A 120 20.37 0.37 -5.76
N GLN A 121 20.11 -0.77 -5.11
CA GLN A 121 20.48 -2.09 -5.62
C GLN A 121 19.37 -2.66 -6.51
N ILE A 122 19.27 -2.14 -7.73
CA ILE A 122 18.23 -2.57 -8.68
C ILE A 122 18.55 -3.97 -9.21
N GLY A 123 17.56 -4.86 -9.21
CA GLY A 123 17.64 -6.20 -9.78
C GLY A 123 18.38 -7.23 -8.92
N SER A 124 19.10 -6.81 -7.89
CA SER A 124 19.74 -7.73 -6.93
C SER A 124 18.77 -8.05 -5.79
N ALA A 125 18.69 -9.34 -5.40
CA ALA A 125 18.04 -9.67 -4.14
C ALA A 125 18.79 -8.93 -3.03
N ALA A 126 18.06 -8.21 -2.18
CA ALA A 126 18.68 -7.63 -1.00
C ALA A 126 19.35 -8.79 -0.25
N GLN A 127 20.66 -8.71 -0.06
CA GLN A 127 21.29 -9.57 0.92
C GLN A 127 20.58 -9.24 2.24
N PRO A 128 19.98 -10.23 2.94
CA PRO A 128 19.58 -10.01 4.31
C PRO A 128 20.80 -9.38 4.98
N SER A 129 20.65 -8.24 5.65
CA SER A 129 21.75 -7.68 6.43
C SER A 129 22.03 -8.70 7.54
N ALA A 130 22.85 -9.69 7.22
CA ALA A 130 23.20 -10.78 8.12
C ALA A 130 24.04 -10.25 9.30
N GLN A 131 24.49 -8.99 9.23
CA GLN A 131 25.31 -8.36 10.24
C GLN A 131 25.02 -6.85 10.21
N ILE A 132 24.26 -6.36 11.19
CA ILE A 132 24.64 -5.08 11.81
C ILE A 132 26.05 -5.35 12.33
N GLU A 133 27.08 -4.63 11.87
CA GLU A 133 28.44 -4.77 12.41
C GLU A 133 28.37 -4.67 13.94
N GLY A 134 28.56 -5.81 14.62
CA GLY A 134 28.41 -5.95 16.09
C GLY A 134 27.35 -6.95 16.57
N GLN A 135 26.49 -7.49 15.71
CA GLN A 135 25.59 -8.60 16.05
C GLN A 135 25.85 -9.76 15.07
N GLY A 136 26.33 -10.88 15.61
CA GLY A 136 26.62 -12.10 14.86
C GLY A 136 25.41 -12.61 14.08
N ALA A 137 25.62 -13.73 13.36
CA ALA A 137 24.56 -14.47 12.67
C ALA A 137 23.24 -14.46 13.46
N PRO A 138 22.05 -14.48 12.81
CA PRO A 138 20.79 -14.62 13.51
C PRO A 138 20.77 -15.99 14.18
N THR A 139 21.39 -16.06 15.35
CA THR A 139 21.16 -17.08 16.34
C THR A 139 19.68 -16.97 16.63
N SER A 140 19.01 -18.11 16.69
CA SER A 140 17.61 -18.28 17.06
C SER A 140 17.28 -17.82 18.49
N SER A 141 18.02 -16.85 19.03
CA SER A 141 17.59 -16.02 20.12
C SER A 141 16.72 -14.95 19.48
N ALA A 142 15.42 -15.05 19.69
CA ALA A 142 14.50 -13.92 19.60
C ALA A 142 15.07 -12.78 20.46
N ALA A 143 15.96 -11.97 19.89
CA ALA A 143 16.31 -10.67 20.43
C ALA A 143 14.98 -9.93 20.43
N ALA A 144 14.42 -9.82 21.62
CA ALA A 144 13.02 -9.56 21.84
C ALA A 144 12.60 -8.38 20.97
N VAL A 145 11.75 -8.66 19.98
CA VAL A 145 10.68 -7.71 19.66
C VAL A 145 10.12 -7.36 21.04
N PRO A 146 10.23 -6.10 21.53
CA PRO A 146 9.66 -5.75 22.82
C PRO A 146 8.24 -6.28 22.76
N ALA A 147 7.90 -7.19 23.68
CA ALA A 147 6.64 -7.91 23.62
C ALA A 147 5.54 -6.86 23.66
N ALA A 148 5.09 -6.42 22.48
CA ALA A 148 3.81 -5.80 22.31
C ALA A 148 2.88 -6.81 22.95
N GLN A 149 2.25 -6.42 24.07
CA GLN A 149 1.46 -7.28 24.95
C GLN A 149 0.85 -8.38 24.10
N ALA A 150 1.49 -9.55 24.13
CA ALA A 150 1.15 -10.60 23.21
C ALA A 150 -0.18 -11.11 23.73
N GLU A 151 -1.27 -10.59 23.17
CA GLU A 151 -2.56 -11.23 23.28
C GLU A 151 -2.30 -12.66 22.82
N GLY A 152 -2.35 -13.60 23.78
CA GLY A 152 -1.93 -14.98 23.55
C GLY A 152 -2.66 -15.57 22.36
N LEU A 153 -2.08 -16.60 21.74
CA LEU A 153 -2.73 -17.36 20.68
C LEU A 153 -4.16 -17.70 21.09
N THR A 154 -5.14 -17.11 20.40
CA THR A 154 -6.55 -17.48 20.60
C THR A 154 -6.78 -18.88 20.04
N ALA A 155 -7.82 -19.58 20.49
CA ALA A 155 -8.22 -20.87 19.93
C ALA A 155 -8.79 -20.78 18.48
N ASN A 156 -8.84 -19.58 17.88
CA ASN A 156 -9.35 -19.39 16.54
C ASN A 156 -8.44 -20.08 15.51
N PRO A 157 -9.00 -20.86 14.55
CA PRO A 157 -8.21 -21.50 13.51
C PRO A 157 -7.61 -20.45 12.56
N PHE A 158 -6.52 -20.83 11.88
CA PHE A 158 -6.03 -20.05 10.75
C PHE A 158 -7.13 -19.93 9.68
N ARG A 159 -7.27 -18.72 9.14
CA ARG A 159 -8.20 -18.42 8.06
C ARG A 159 -7.44 -17.94 6.82
N PRO A 160 -7.95 -18.19 5.60
CA PRO A 160 -7.38 -17.61 4.40
C PRO A 160 -7.31 -16.08 4.52
N VAL A 161 -6.16 -15.49 4.22
CA VAL A 161 -6.02 -14.03 4.20
C VAL A 161 -6.74 -13.45 2.98
N MET A 162 -6.65 -14.15 1.85
CA MET A 162 -7.37 -13.83 0.60
C MET A 162 -8.56 -14.77 0.46
N GLN A 163 -9.76 -14.21 0.45
CA GLN A 163 -11.00 -14.98 0.29
C GLN A 163 -11.27 -15.28 -1.18
N ASP A 164 -10.98 -14.33 -2.05
CA ASP A 164 -11.11 -14.47 -3.50
C ASP A 164 -9.81 -14.01 -4.16
N TYR A 165 -9.11 -14.96 -4.79
CA TYR A 165 -7.84 -14.71 -5.48
C TYR A 165 -7.98 -13.73 -6.64
N TYR A 166 -9.15 -13.72 -7.31
CA TYR A 166 -9.37 -12.89 -8.50
C TYR A 166 -9.77 -11.45 -8.14
N GLN A 167 -10.05 -11.15 -6.87
CA GLN A 167 -10.64 -9.87 -6.42
C GLN A 167 -9.80 -9.20 -5.31
N THR A 168 -8.47 -9.30 -5.43
CA THR A 168 -7.52 -8.94 -4.38
C THR A 168 -7.17 -7.46 -4.25
N ASN A 169 -7.35 -6.65 -5.30
CA ASN A 169 -6.99 -5.24 -5.31
C ASN A 169 -7.95 -4.43 -6.21
N PRO A 170 -7.90 -3.09 -6.19
CA PRO A 170 -8.84 -2.26 -6.96
C PRO A 170 -8.82 -2.51 -8.47
N ILE A 171 -7.66 -2.86 -9.04
CA ILE A 171 -7.51 -3.14 -10.47
C ILE A 171 -8.24 -4.43 -10.83
N SER A 172 -8.04 -5.49 -10.04
CA SER A 172 -8.70 -6.77 -10.28
C SER A 172 -10.19 -6.70 -9.98
N ARG A 173 -10.61 -5.90 -8.99
CA ARG A 173 -12.03 -5.65 -8.70
C ARG A 173 -12.78 -4.87 -9.78
N ALA A 174 -12.10 -3.94 -10.44
CA ALA A 174 -12.66 -3.23 -11.59
C ALA A 174 -12.64 -4.05 -12.90
N SER A 175 -12.00 -5.24 -12.91
CA SER A 175 -11.83 -6.03 -14.13
C SER A 175 -13.03 -6.98 -14.37
N PRO A 176 -13.74 -6.86 -15.52
CA PRO A 176 -14.82 -7.78 -15.86
C PRO A 176 -14.32 -9.21 -16.06
N THR A 177 -13.12 -9.38 -16.61
CA THR A 177 -12.50 -10.71 -16.79
C THR A 177 -12.25 -11.38 -15.44
N MET A 178 -11.74 -10.65 -14.46
CA MET A 178 -11.53 -11.21 -13.12
C MET A 178 -12.84 -11.46 -12.38
N ALA A 179 -13.90 -10.69 -12.66
CA ALA A 179 -15.24 -10.97 -12.17
C ALA A 179 -15.79 -12.30 -12.74
N ASP A 180 -15.57 -12.56 -14.03
CA ASP A 180 -15.90 -13.85 -14.65
C ASP A 180 -15.09 -15.01 -14.06
N CYS A 181 -13.79 -14.82 -13.86
CA CYS A 181 -12.95 -15.82 -13.19
C CYS A 181 -13.44 -16.12 -11.77
N SER A 182 -13.80 -15.10 -10.99
CA SER A 182 -14.39 -15.27 -9.65
C SER A 182 -15.72 -16.02 -9.70
N ARG A 183 -16.59 -15.74 -10.69
CA ARG A 183 -17.87 -16.44 -10.84
C ARG A 183 -17.69 -17.94 -11.14
N VAL A 184 -16.68 -18.31 -11.91
CA VAL A 184 -16.44 -19.71 -12.33
C VAL A 184 -15.56 -20.48 -11.34
N TYR A 185 -14.51 -19.83 -10.80
CA TYR A 185 -13.45 -20.46 -10.02
C TYR A 185 -13.31 -19.91 -8.60
N GLY A 186 -14.07 -18.87 -8.26
CA GLY A 186 -14.06 -18.27 -6.93
C GLY A 186 -14.72 -19.18 -5.89
N PRO A 187 -14.61 -18.80 -4.60
CA PRO A 187 -15.24 -19.56 -3.54
C PRO A 187 -16.76 -19.63 -3.75
N VAL A 188 -17.35 -20.81 -3.52
CA VAL A 188 -18.80 -20.98 -3.54
C VAL A 188 -19.39 -20.04 -2.48
N ARG A 189 -20.09 -18.99 -2.91
CA ARG A 189 -20.85 -18.15 -1.99
C ARG A 189 -21.95 -19.04 -1.39
N ALA A 190 -21.88 -19.30 -0.09
CA ALA A 190 -23.03 -19.86 0.61
C ALA A 190 -24.19 -18.89 0.39
N VAL A 191 -25.19 -19.32 -0.38
CA VAL A 191 -26.44 -18.57 -0.52
C VAL A 191 -27.05 -18.56 0.88
N ALA A 192 -27.13 -17.39 1.51
CA ALA A 192 -27.86 -17.25 2.75
C ALA A 192 -29.30 -17.70 2.47
N ALA A 193 -29.71 -18.78 3.13
CA ALA A 193 -31.09 -19.24 3.09
C ALA A 193 -31.97 -18.14 3.70
N GLU A 194 -32.99 -17.76 2.93
CA GLU A 194 -34.10 -16.89 3.34
C GLU A 194 -34.94 -17.53 4.45
#